data_AF-A0A7Z8VT06-F1
#
_entry.id   AF-A0A7Z8VT06-F1
#
_cell.length_a   1.000
_cell.length_b   1.000
_cell.length_c   1.000
_cell.angle_alpha   90.00
_cell.angle_beta   90.00
_cell.angle_gamma   90.00
#
_symmetry.space_group_name_H-M   'P 1'
#
loop_
_entity.id
_entity.type
_entity.pdbx_description
1 polymer ?
#
loop_
_entity_poly.entity_id
_entity_poly.type
_entity_poly.pdbx_seq_one_letter_code
_entity_poly.pdbx_strand_id
1 'polypeptide(L)'
;MASQPKIFGSSIGLNIELPQEQAPNSYQTISLDFRYFFVRKVMFVRYSIGYVGMPGGFGTLDELFESLTLMQTNKIYPMPVILFGSQFWGGLIDWIKTTLIEFETISQEDLDLIKITDDPQEVLEIMLEHRQWKHKQREQGKAHYDLII
;
A
#
# COMPACT_ATOMS: atom_id res chain seq x y z
N MET A 1 -8.73 -14.12 30.94
CA MET A 1 -8.72 -12.89 30.12
C MET A 1 -7.28 -12.64 29.69
N ALA A 2 -6.93 -12.92 28.43
CA ALA A 2 -5.58 -12.69 27.93
C ALA A 2 -5.32 -11.17 27.86
N SER A 3 -4.21 -10.71 28.42
CA SER A 3 -3.79 -9.31 28.37
C SER A 3 -3.52 -8.90 26.92
N GLN A 4 -4.22 -7.88 26.44
CA GLN A 4 -4.00 -7.28 25.13
C GLN A 4 -2.53 -6.83 25.01
N PRO A 5 -1.80 -7.15 23.92
CA PRO A 5 -0.41 -6.74 23.74
C PRO A 5 -0.31 -5.21 23.67
N LYS A 6 0.77 -4.67 24.24
CA LYS A 6 1.00 -3.23 24.35
C LYS A 6 1.44 -2.68 22.99
N ILE A 7 0.54 -1.97 22.30
CA ILE A 7 0.81 -1.33 21.00
C ILE A 7 1.51 0.01 21.25
N PHE A 8 2.77 0.15 20.82
CA PHE A 8 3.52 1.40 20.85
C PHE A 8 3.36 2.14 19.50
N GLY A 9 2.15 2.59 19.18
CA GLY A 9 1.86 3.31 17.95
C GLY A 9 0.36 3.44 17.66
N SER A 10 0.00 4.34 16.74
CA SER A 10 -1.38 4.44 16.26
C SER A 10 -1.67 3.31 15.27
N SER A 11 -2.65 2.47 15.59
CA SER A 11 -3.22 1.44 14.71
C SER A 11 -4.56 1.93 14.20
N ILE A 12 -4.66 2.17 12.89
CA ILE A 12 -5.86 2.76 12.25
C ILE A 12 -6.58 1.67 11.47
N GLY A 13 -7.84 1.40 11.82
CA GLY A 13 -8.74 0.57 11.05
C GLY A 13 -9.70 1.42 10.22
N LEU A 14 -9.69 1.19 8.90
CA LEU A 14 -10.71 1.70 7.99
C LEU A 14 -11.62 0.52 7.64
N ASN A 15 -12.77 0.41 8.30
CA ASN A 15 -13.72 -0.69 8.13
C ASN A 15 -14.79 -0.33 7.09
N ILE A 16 -15.49 -1.34 6.56
CA ILE A 16 -16.57 -1.18 5.59
C ILE A 16 -17.81 -1.92 6.10
N GLU A 17 -18.97 -1.28 6.00
CA GLU A 17 -20.25 -1.91 6.33
C GLU A 17 -20.54 -3.03 5.32
N LEU A 18 -20.71 -4.26 5.83
CA LEU A 18 -21.03 -5.44 5.03
C LEU A 18 -22.32 -6.10 5.53
N PRO A 19 -23.06 -6.83 4.66
CA PRO A 19 -24.27 -7.54 5.06
C PRO A 19 -24.04 -8.61 6.16
N GLN A 20 -22.82 -9.13 6.25
CA GLN A 20 -22.34 -9.95 7.35
C GLN A 20 -21.24 -9.16 8.06
N GLU A 21 -21.47 -8.77 9.30
CA GLU A 21 -20.53 -7.92 10.05
C GLU A 21 -19.22 -8.65 10.33
N GLN A 22 -18.11 -8.07 9.87
CA GLN A 22 -16.82 -8.28 10.49
C GLN A 22 -16.67 -7.25 11.60
N ALA A 23 -16.62 -7.71 12.86
CA ALA A 23 -16.31 -6.82 13.96
C ALA A 23 -14.88 -6.24 13.77
N PRO A 24 -14.68 -4.94 13.99
CA PRO A 24 -13.34 -4.35 13.98
C PRO A 24 -12.41 -5.13 14.91
N ASN A 25 -11.17 -5.35 14.48
CA ASN A 25 -10.22 -6.08 15.31
C ASN A 25 -9.88 -5.28 16.58
N SER A 26 -9.59 -5.97 17.70
CA SER A 26 -9.35 -5.32 18.99
C SER A 26 -8.02 -4.56 19.09
N TYR A 27 -7.18 -4.62 18.06
CA TYR A 27 -5.87 -3.96 18.02
C TYR A 27 -5.93 -2.56 17.40
N GLN A 28 -7.10 -2.11 16.95
CA GLN A 28 -7.29 -0.76 16.41
C GLN A 28 -7.32 0.26 17.55
N THR A 29 -6.47 1.29 17.45
CA THR A 29 -6.52 2.46 18.37
C THR A 29 -7.44 3.56 17.83
N ILE A 30 -7.61 3.62 16.51
CA ILE A 30 -8.53 4.52 15.81
C ILE A 30 -9.33 3.67 14.83
N SER A 31 -10.66 3.75 14.88
CA SER A 31 -11.56 3.03 13.99
C SER A 31 -12.43 4.03 13.23
N LEU A 32 -12.53 3.84 11.91
CA LEU A 32 -13.37 4.62 11.02
C LEU A 32 -14.21 3.66 10.19
N ASP A 33 -15.53 3.82 10.22
CA ASP A 33 -16.46 2.99 9.48
C ASP A 33 -16.96 3.73 8.23
N PHE A 34 -16.92 3.03 7.10
CA PHE A 34 -17.35 3.57 5.81
C PHE A 34 -18.55 2.78 5.31
N ARG A 35 -19.51 3.50 4.73
CA ARG A 35 -20.65 2.90 4.01
C ARG A 35 -20.35 2.63 2.53
N TYR A 36 -19.49 3.45 1.93
CA TYR A 36 -19.18 3.40 0.50
C TYR A 36 -17.73 2.95 0.26
N PHE A 37 -17.56 1.87 -0.52
CA PHE A 37 -16.25 1.29 -0.82
C PHE A 37 -15.26 2.29 -1.43
N PHE A 38 -15.70 3.12 -2.37
CA PHE A 38 -14.80 4.05 -3.06
C PHE A 38 -14.23 5.13 -2.12
N VAL A 39 -14.98 5.55 -1.10
CA VAL A 39 -14.47 6.54 -0.12
C VAL A 39 -13.36 5.90 0.70
N ARG A 40 -13.57 4.66 1.17
CA ARG A 40 -12.55 3.90 1.92
C ARG A 40 -11.26 3.73 1.10
N LYS A 41 -11.39 3.37 -0.17
CA LYS A 41 -10.26 3.23 -1.11
C LYS A 41 -9.45 4.53 -1.26
N VAL A 42 -10.14 5.66 -1.45
CA VAL A 42 -9.49 6.98 -1.51
C VAL A 42 -8.70 7.28 -0.23
N MET A 43 -9.21 6.89 0.94
CA MET A 43 -8.51 7.11 2.21
C MET A 43 -7.23 6.27 2.32
N PHE A 44 -7.24 5.02 1.86
CA PHE A 44 -6.01 4.21 1.79
C PHE A 44 -4.95 4.87 0.92
N VAL A 45 -5.32 5.33 -0.27
CA VAL A 45 -4.38 5.97 -1.20
C VAL A 45 -3.86 7.29 -0.68
N ARG A 46 -4.74 8.14 -0.16
CA ARG A 46 -4.39 9.52 0.23
C ARG A 46 -3.46 9.60 1.43
N TYR A 47 -3.63 8.70 2.39
CA TYR A 47 -2.96 8.79 3.69
C TYR A 47 -1.82 7.78 3.88
N SER A 48 -1.62 6.86 2.94
CA SER A 48 -0.52 5.90 3.00
C SER A 48 0.81 6.49 2.48
N ILE A 49 1.90 5.88 2.93
CA ILE A 49 3.26 6.15 2.41
C ILE A 49 3.78 5.01 1.54
N GLY A 50 3.08 3.88 1.50
CA GLY A 50 3.42 2.65 0.81
C GLY A 50 2.42 1.55 1.18
N TYR A 51 2.46 0.44 0.46
CA TYR A 51 1.56 -0.71 0.63
C TYR A 51 2.33 -1.98 0.98
N VAL A 52 1.74 -2.80 1.85
CA VAL A 52 2.19 -4.16 2.14
C VAL A 52 1.02 -5.11 1.89
N GLY A 53 1.08 -5.85 0.79
CA GLY A 53 0.11 -6.88 0.41
C GLY A 53 0.45 -8.22 1.06
N MET A 54 -0.33 -8.60 2.08
CA MET A 54 -0.28 -9.94 2.66
C MET A 54 -1.08 -10.94 1.79
N PRO A 55 -0.85 -12.26 1.89
CA PRO A 55 -1.65 -13.24 1.16
C PRO A 55 -3.15 -13.05 1.38
N GLY A 56 -3.90 -12.88 0.30
CA GLY A 56 -5.30 -12.45 0.36
C GLY A 56 -6.07 -12.71 -0.93
N GLY A 57 -7.39 -12.56 -0.86
CA GLY A 57 -8.30 -12.80 -1.99
C GLY A 57 -8.57 -11.55 -2.84
N PHE A 58 -9.75 -11.49 -3.44
CA PHE A 58 -10.13 -10.42 -4.37
C PHE A 58 -10.06 -9.01 -3.79
N GLY A 59 -10.36 -8.81 -2.50
CA GLY A 59 -10.24 -7.49 -1.88
C GLY A 59 -8.78 -6.98 -1.86
N THR A 60 -7.83 -7.87 -1.55
CA THR A 60 -6.40 -7.53 -1.56
C THR A 60 -5.90 -7.28 -2.97
N LEU A 61 -6.34 -8.09 -3.94
CA LEU A 61 -5.99 -7.91 -5.35
C LEU A 61 -6.56 -6.60 -5.92
N ASP A 62 -7.80 -6.26 -5.56
CA ASP A 62 -8.44 -5.01 -5.96
C ASP A 62 -7.66 -3.78 -5.45
N GLU A 63 -7.30 -3.75 -4.16
CA GLU A 63 -6.46 -2.67 -3.60
C GLU A 63 -5.06 -2.63 -4.23
N LEU A 64 -4.44 -3.79 -4.48
CA LEU A 64 -3.15 -3.91 -5.14
C LEU A 64 -3.16 -3.31 -6.56
N PHE A 65 -4.05 -3.79 -7.43
CA PHE A 65 -4.09 -3.34 -8.83
C PHE A 65 -4.58 -1.90 -8.97
N GLU A 66 -5.47 -1.44 -8.09
CA GLU A 66 -5.86 -0.03 -8.05
C GLU A 66 -4.66 0.87 -7.74
N SER A 67 -3.84 0.52 -6.73
CA SER A 67 -2.65 1.30 -6.38
C SER A 67 -1.62 1.34 -7.52
N LEU A 68 -1.37 0.21 -8.18
CA LEU A 68 -0.46 0.12 -9.32
C LEU A 68 -0.94 0.97 -10.49
N THR A 69 -2.23 0.89 -10.82
CA THR A 69 -2.83 1.68 -11.91
C THR A 69 -2.75 3.19 -11.63
N LEU A 70 -2.99 3.60 -10.38
CA LEU A 70 -2.90 5.02 -10.00
C LEU A 70 -1.47 5.56 -10.09
N MET A 71 -0.46 4.75 -9.77
CA MET A 71 0.96 5.11 -9.96
C MET A 71 1.34 5.17 -11.44
N GLN A 72 0.98 4.13 -12.20
CA GLN A 72 1.25 4.05 -13.65
C GLN A 72 0.67 5.27 -14.40
N THR A 73 -0.52 5.70 -14.01
CA THR A 73 -1.21 6.86 -14.62
C THR A 73 -0.84 8.20 -14.00
N ASN A 74 0.16 8.25 -13.12
CA ASN A 74 0.63 9.45 -12.40
C ASN A 74 -0.48 10.19 -11.64
N LYS A 75 -1.54 9.50 -11.22
CA LYS A 75 -2.59 10.08 -10.37
C LYS A 75 -2.17 10.18 -8.91
N ILE A 76 -1.19 9.37 -8.53
CA ILE A 76 -0.45 9.47 -7.28
C ILE A 76 1.04 9.40 -7.55
N TYR A 77 1.81 9.88 -6.59
CA TYR A 77 3.26 9.74 -6.64
C TYR A 77 3.64 8.25 -6.44
N PRO A 78 4.75 7.78 -7.04
CA PRO A 78 5.22 6.41 -6.84
C PRO A 78 5.55 6.12 -5.38
N MET A 79 4.98 5.05 -4.84
CA MET A 79 5.22 4.58 -3.47
C MET A 79 5.52 3.08 -3.48
N PRO A 80 6.27 2.56 -2.50
CA PRO A 80 6.64 1.16 -2.49
C PRO A 80 5.40 0.29 -2.33
N VAL A 81 5.25 -0.71 -3.22
CA VAL A 81 4.29 -1.79 -3.09
C VAL A 81 5.06 -3.07 -2.79
N ILE A 82 4.88 -3.60 -1.59
CA ILE A 82 5.60 -4.76 -1.10
C ILE A 82 4.62 -5.93 -0.97
N LEU A 83 4.90 -7.04 -1.63
CA LEU A 83 4.13 -8.27 -1.54
C LEU A 83 4.85 -9.23 -0.59
N PHE A 84 4.24 -9.48 0.56
CA PHE A 84 4.82 -10.36 1.58
C PHE A 84 4.36 -11.81 1.37
N GLY A 85 5.29 -12.77 1.36
CA GLY A 85 5.00 -14.19 1.11
C GLY A 85 5.25 -14.59 -0.34
N SER A 86 6.53 -14.80 -0.70
CA SER A 86 6.97 -15.07 -2.07
C SER A 86 6.29 -16.28 -2.69
N GLN A 87 6.06 -17.34 -1.91
CA GLN A 87 5.37 -18.56 -2.37
C GLN A 87 3.94 -18.27 -2.87
N PHE A 88 3.21 -17.36 -2.20
CA PHE A 88 1.85 -17.03 -2.57
C PHE A 88 1.81 -16.15 -3.83
N TRP A 89 2.69 -15.15 -3.89
CA TRP A 89 2.67 -14.14 -4.96
C TRP A 89 3.41 -14.55 -6.23
N GLY A 90 4.29 -15.56 -6.16
CA GLY A 90 5.15 -15.98 -7.28
C GLY A 90 4.38 -16.23 -8.57
N GLY A 91 3.32 -17.03 -8.52
CA GLY A 91 2.53 -17.36 -9.71
C GLY A 91 1.85 -16.14 -10.36
N LEU A 92 1.39 -15.18 -9.56
CA LEU A 92 0.80 -13.95 -10.09
C LEU A 92 1.86 -13.08 -10.78
N ILE A 93 3.01 -12.93 -10.14
CA ILE A 93 4.08 -12.07 -10.64
C ILE A 93 4.73 -12.66 -11.90
N ASP A 94 4.87 -13.97 -11.95
CA ASP A 94 5.34 -14.66 -13.16
C ASP A 94 4.37 -14.41 -14.31
N TRP A 95 3.05 -14.55 -14.09
CA TRP A 95 2.05 -14.24 -15.11
C TRP A 95 2.10 -12.77 -15.57
N ILE A 96 2.25 -11.81 -14.65
CA ILE A 96 2.40 -10.39 -14.99
C ILE A 96 3.63 -10.19 -15.90
N LYS A 97 4.77 -10.79 -15.52
CA LYS A 97 6.03 -10.68 -16.29
C LYS A 97 5.96 -11.34 -17.65
N THR A 98 5.36 -12.52 -17.75
CA THR A 98 5.34 -13.29 -19.00
C THR A 98 4.24 -12.82 -19.93
N THR A 99 3.07 -12.47 -19.41
CA THR A 99 1.89 -12.19 -20.24
C THR A 99 1.65 -10.70 -20.40
N LEU A 100 1.59 -9.92 -19.32
CA LEU A 100 1.24 -8.51 -19.46
C LEU A 100 2.30 -7.69 -20.21
N ILE A 101 3.58 -8.06 -20.05
CA ILE A 101 4.69 -7.48 -20.83
C ILE A 101 4.66 -7.96 -22.28
N GLU A 102 4.45 -9.26 -22.54
CA GLU A 102 4.38 -9.80 -23.90
C GLU A 102 3.28 -9.14 -24.73
N PHE A 103 2.14 -8.86 -24.11
CA PHE A 103 1.01 -8.16 -24.75
C PHE A 103 1.11 -6.62 -24.65
N GLU A 104 2.24 -6.08 -24.19
CA GLU A 104 2.52 -4.64 -24.08
C GLU A 104 1.45 -3.85 -23.28
N THR A 105 0.81 -4.51 -22.32
CA THR A 105 -0.23 -3.88 -21.48
C THR A 105 0.35 -3.15 -20.28
N ILE A 106 1.59 -3.44 -19.92
CA ILE A 106 2.41 -2.73 -18.93
C ILE A 106 3.84 -2.61 -19.46
N SER A 107 4.59 -1.64 -18.93
CA SER A 107 6.02 -1.51 -19.20
C SER A 107 6.85 -2.39 -18.26
N GLN A 108 8.12 -2.63 -18.60
CA GLN A 108 9.05 -3.31 -17.70
C GLN A 108 9.32 -2.47 -16.43
N GLU A 109 9.30 -1.15 -16.57
CA GLU A 109 9.50 -0.18 -15.47
C GLU A 109 8.35 -0.22 -14.45
N ASP A 110 7.13 -0.57 -14.88
CA ASP A 110 5.99 -0.74 -13.97
C ASP A 110 6.25 -1.87 -12.95
N LEU A 111 7.12 -2.84 -13.27
CA LEU A 111 7.50 -3.90 -12.33
C LEU A 111 8.41 -3.40 -11.21
N ASP A 112 9.14 -2.31 -11.42
CA ASP A 112 10.05 -1.74 -10.41
C ASP A 112 9.26 -1.17 -9.21
N LEU A 113 7.96 -0.92 -9.40
CA LEU A 113 7.03 -0.53 -8.35
C LEU A 113 6.76 -1.65 -7.33
N ILE A 114 6.98 -2.92 -7.71
CA ILE A 114 6.65 -4.09 -6.90
C ILE A 114 7.94 -4.72 -6.33
N LYS A 115 7.94 -4.95 -5.02
CA LYS A 115 8.95 -5.77 -4.33
C LYS A 115 8.28 -6.97 -3.69
N ILE A 116 8.95 -8.12 -3.68
CA ILE A 116 8.48 -9.34 -3.04
C ILE A 116 9.50 -9.73 -1.99
N THR A 117 9.04 -10.01 -0.77
CA THR A 117 9.93 -10.45 0.31
C THR A 117 9.20 -11.37 1.27
N ASP A 118 9.98 -12.17 2.00
CA ASP A 118 9.55 -12.97 3.14
C ASP A 118 10.13 -12.44 4.46
N ASP A 119 10.92 -11.36 4.41
CA ASP A 119 11.60 -10.78 5.56
C ASP A 119 10.90 -9.48 6.01
N PRO A 120 10.27 -9.44 7.20
CA PRO A 120 9.66 -8.23 7.72
C PRO A 120 10.66 -7.09 7.95
N GLN A 121 11.94 -7.39 8.11
CA GLN A 121 12.99 -6.39 8.26
C GLN A 121 13.22 -5.63 6.93
N GLU A 122 13.23 -6.35 5.80
CA GLU A 122 13.32 -5.73 4.47
C GLU A 122 12.11 -4.81 4.20
N VAL A 123 10.91 -5.22 4.61
CA VAL A 123 9.71 -4.38 4.53
C VAL A 123 9.92 -3.05 5.26
N LEU A 124 10.43 -3.12 6.49
CA LEU A 124 10.67 -1.94 7.33
C LEU A 124 11.72 -1.02 6.71
N GLU A 125 12.82 -1.57 6.19
CA GLU A 125 13.90 -0.82 5.56
C GLU A 125 13.40 -0.04 4.34
N ILE A 126 12.69 -0.71 3.42
CA ILE A 126 12.10 -0.06 2.24
C ILE A 126 11.17 1.09 2.63
N MET A 127 10.32 0.88 3.64
CA MET A 127 9.37 1.90 4.10
C MET A 127 10.07 3.09 4.77
N LEU A 128 11.12 2.86 5.56
CA LEU A 128 11.90 3.92 6.20
C LEU A 128 12.69 4.74 5.18
N GLU A 129 13.33 4.08 4.21
CA GLU A 129 14.04 4.75 3.11
C GLU A 129 13.10 5.63 2.29
N HIS A 130 11.94 5.09 1.90
CA HIS A 130 10.95 5.86 1.15
C HIS A 130 10.41 7.05 1.97
N ARG A 131 10.17 6.85 3.27
CA ARG A 131 9.75 7.94 4.17
C ARG A 131 10.81 9.05 4.21
N GLN A 132 12.08 8.72 4.34
CA GLN A 132 13.18 9.70 4.34
C GLN A 132 13.27 10.45 3.02
N TRP A 133 13.18 9.74 1.88
CA TRP A 133 13.12 10.35 0.55
C TRP A 133 11.96 11.35 0.44
N LYS A 134 10.75 10.95 0.84
CA LYS A 134 9.55 11.81 0.79
C LYS A 134 9.68 13.04 1.68
N HIS A 135 10.34 12.92 2.84
CA HIS A 135 10.65 14.07 3.70
C HIS A 135 11.58 15.06 3.00
N LYS A 136 12.68 14.60 2.38
CA LYS A 136 13.60 15.45 1.63
C LYS A 136 12.91 16.17 0.46
N GLN A 137 12.07 15.46 -0.29
CA GLN A 137 11.29 16.06 -1.39
C GLN A 137 10.35 17.18 -0.90
N ARG A 138 9.73 17.01 0.28
CA ARG A 138 8.87 18.05 0.87
C ARG A 138 9.66 19.28 1.33
N GLU A 139 10.85 19.08 1.87
CA GLU A 139 11.74 20.17 2.29
C GLU A 139 12.26 20.94 1.08
N GLN A 140 12.67 20.24 0.02
CA GLN A 140 13.11 20.83 -1.25
C GLN A 140 11.97 21.56 -1.98
N GLY A 141 10.75 20.98 -1.99
CA GLY A 141 9.56 21.62 -2.55
C GLY A 141 9.13 22.87 -1.78
N LYS A 142 9.28 22.89 -0.45
CA LYS A 142 9.09 24.09 0.36
C LYS A 142 10.15 25.15 0.07
N ALA A 143 11.43 24.76 -0.01
CA ALA A 143 12.51 25.68 -0.35
C ALA A 143 12.33 26.30 -1.75
N HIS A 144 11.79 25.54 -2.72
CA HIS A 144 11.44 26.07 -4.03
C HIS A 144 10.29 27.10 -3.97
N TYR A 145 9.30 26.88 -3.11
CA TYR A 145 8.19 27.82 -2.92
C TYR A 145 8.61 29.10 -2.16
N ASP A 146 9.49 28.97 -1.17
CA ASP A 146 10.03 30.10 -0.38
C ASP A 146 11.03 30.97 -1.18
N LEU A 147 11.56 30.50 -2.32
CA LEU A 147 12.46 31.25 -3.21
C LEU A 147 11.73 32.02 -4.32
N ILE A 148 10.42 31.80 -4.49
CA ILE A 148 9.59 32.40 -5.55
C ILE A 148 8.70 33.54 -5.01
N ILE A 149 8.73 33.81 -3.69
CA ILE A 149 8.06 34.93 -3.01
C ILE A 149 9.12 35.85 -2.42
#